data_AF-A0AA88Z0U3-F1
#
_entry.id   AF-A0AA88Z0U3-F1
#
_cell.length_a   1.000
_cell.length_b   1.000
_cell.length_c   1.000
_cell.angle_alpha   90.00
_cell.angle_beta   90.00
_cell.angle_gamma   90.00
#
_symmetry.space_group_name_H-M   'P 1'
#
loop_
_entity.id
_entity.type
_entity.pdbx_description
1 polymer ?
#
loop_
_entity_poly.entity_id
_entity_poly.type
_entity_poly.pdbx_seq_one_letter_code
_entity_poly.pdbx_strand_id
1 'polypeptide(L)'
;MGWIDRINARLTRFARRHEPARYIEPDGVRLVFPNGTEKRLPFAVLVGARAELRDIFVGDIVVLMLRFDDGTRVEFGQDDPNWWALMEGLDRSGRIARPSAEWQPEVIAASGDSAAIDLM
;
A
#
# COMPACT_ATOMS: atom_id res chain seq x y z
N MET A 1 23.46 13.58 8.65
CA MET A 1 22.00 13.73 8.90
C MET A 1 21.71 15.16 9.28
N GLY A 2 21.09 15.88 8.36
CA GLY A 2 20.70 17.27 8.53
C GLY A 2 19.59 17.42 9.57
N TRP A 3 19.41 18.64 10.05
CA TRP A 3 18.32 18.99 10.97
C TRP A 3 16.93 18.75 10.34
N ILE A 4 16.82 18.94 9.03
CA ILE A 4 15.60 18.66 8.24
C ILE A 4 15.25 17.16 8.30
N ASP A 5 16.22 16.25 8.16
CA ASP A 5 15.99 14.80 8.27
C ASP A 5 15.40 14.40 9.62
N ARG A 6 15.85 15.06 10.70
CA ARG A 6 15.36 14.80 12.07
C ARG A 6 13.96 15.35 12.30
N ILE A 7 13.63 16.50 11.73
CA ILE A 7 12.26 17.06 11.79
C ILE A 7 11.31 16.17 10.99
N ASN A 8 11.71 15.77 9.78
CA ASN A 8 10.92 14.90 8.92
C ASN A 8 10.70 13.54 9.57
N ALA A 9 11.75 12.88 10.08
CA ALA A 9 11.61 11.61 10.80
C ALA A 9 10.68 11.70 12.02
N ARG A 10 10.65 12.87 12.68
CA ARG A 10 9.78 13.13 13.83
C ARG A 10 8.33 13.38 13.41
N LEU A 11 8.09 14.12 12.32
CA LEU A 11 6.76 14.34 11.74
C LEU A 11 6.18 13.05 11.15
N THR A 12 6.97 12.27 10.42
CA THR A 12 6.57 10.96 9.89
C THR A 12 6.25 9.99 11.03
N ARG A 13 7.04 9.97 12.12
CA ARG A 13 6.70 9.20 13.33
C ARG A 13 5.43 9.67 14.01
N PHE A 14 5.18 10.97 14.05
CA PHE A 14 4.00 11.53 14.68
C PHE A 14 2.74 11.23 13.86
N ALA A 15 2.80 11.37 12.54
CA ALA A 15 1.73 10.98 11.62
C ALA A 15 1.39 9.48 11.73
N ARG A 16 2.40 8.61 11.72
CA ARG A 16 2.24 7.16 11.88
C ARG A 16 1.68 6.73 13.24
N ARG A 17 1.77 7.58 14.28
CA ARG A 17 1.28 7.23 15.64
C ARG A 17 -0.24 7.21 15.74
N HIS A 18 -0.93 7.86 14.80
CA HIS A 18 -2.39 7.91 14.75
C HIS A 18 -2.97 7.06 13.61
N GLU A 19 -2.11 6.46 12.78
CA GLU A 19 -2.54 5.55 11.73
C GLU A 19 -2.94 4.20 12.32
N PRO A 20 -3.97 3.52 11.76
CA PRO A 20 -4.28 2.16 12.13
C PRO A 20 -3.08 1.25 11.83
N ALA A 21 -2.79 0.32 12.72
CA ALA A 21 -1.86 -0.76 12.42
C ALA A 21 -2.46 -1.64 11.31
N ARG A 22 -1.65 -1.98 10.31
CA ARG A 22 -2.06 -2.76 9.13
C ARG A 22 -1.46 -4.15 9.22
N TYR A 23 -2.27 -5.16 8.95
CA TYR A 23 -1.85 -6.56 8.87
C TYR A 23 -2.43 -7.17 7.61
N ILE A 24 -1.64 -8.00 6.92
CA ILE A 24 -2.12 -8.74 5.75
C ILE A 24 -2.60 -10.11 6.20
N GLU A 25 -3.82 -10.44 5.80
CA GLU A 25 -4.45 -11.74 5.98
C GLU A 25 -4.59 -12.43 4.61
N PRO A 26 -4.78 -13.76 4.56
CA PRO A 26 -4.84 -14.49 3.29
C PRO A 26 -5.90 -13.97 2.31
N ASP A 27 -6.97 -13.34 2.80
CA ASP A 27 -8.12 -12.88 2.03
C ASP A 27 -8.31 -11.34 2.06
N GLY A 28 -7.41 -10.58 2.70
CA GLY A 28 -7.56 -9.13 2.78
C GLY A 28 -6.58 -8.41 3.69
N VAL A 29 -6.96 -7.19 4.07
CA VAL A 29 -6.21 -6.34 5.00
C VAL A 29 -6.99 -6.15 6.29
N ARG A 30 -6.35 -6.39 7.44
CA ARG A 30 -6.87 -6.06 8.75
C ARG A 30 -6.26 -4.76 9.27
N LEU A 31 -7.12 -3.80 9.58
CA LEU A 31 -6.77 -2.53 10.21
C LEU A 31 -7.14 -2.57 11.69
N VAL A 32 -6.20 -2.24 12.57
CA VAL A 32 -6.42 -2.10 14.01
C VAL A 32 -6.21 -0.65 14.40
N PHE A 33 -7.30 0.03 14.77
CA PHE A 33 -7.30 1.44 15.12
C PHE A 33 -6.77 1.67 16.55
N PRO A 34 -6.25 2.87 16.88
CA PRO A 34 -5.74 3.17 18.22
C PRO A 34 -6.75 3.01 19.36
N ASN A 35 -8.05 3.08 19.06
CA ASN A 35 -9.14 2.85 20.00
C ASN A 35 -9.49 1.36 20.20
N GLY A 36 -8.72 0.44 19.62
CA GLY A 36 -8.93 -1.00 19.68
C GLY A 36 -10.00 -1.54 18.73
N THR A 37 -10.63 -0.68 17.92
CA THR A 37 -11.56 -1.15 16.88
C THR A 37 -10.77 -1.84 15.77
N GLU A 38 -11.31 -2.94 15.24
CA GLU A 38 -10.74 -3.64 14.10
C GLU A 38 -11.66 -3.51 12.88
N LYS A 39 -11.05 -3.43 11.70
CA LYS A 39 -11.76 -3.45 10.42
C LYS A 39 -11.04 -4.40 9.47
N ARG A 40 -11.78 -5.31 8.84
CA ARG A 40 -11.28 -6.19 7.78
C ARG A 40 -11.76 -5.68 6.42
N LEU A 41 -10.83 -5.64 5.48
CA LEU A 41 -11.02 -5.15 4.12
C LEU A 41 -10.66 -6.27 3.15
N PRO A 42 -11.65 -7.07 2.69
CA PRO A 42 -11.39 -8.22 1.83
C PRO A 42 -10.83 -7.79 0.47
N PHE A 43 -9.90 -8.56 -0.10
CA PHE A 43 -9.44 -8.33 -1.47
C PHE A 43 -10.53 -8.52 -2.52
N ALA A 44 -11.56 -9.32 -2.21
CA ALA A 44 -12.72 -9.54 -3.08
C ALA A 44 -13.54 -8.27 -3.38
N VAL A 45 -13.38 -7.21 -2.58
CA VAL A 45 -14.07 -5.92 -2.75
C VAL A 45 -13.12 -4.78 -3.11
N LEU A 46 -11.91 -5.13 -3.58
CA LEU A 46 -10.93 -4.15 -4.01
C LEU A 46 -11.42 -3.50 -5.32
N VAL A 47 -11.44 -2.16 -5.40
CA VAL A 47 -11.93 -1.43 -6.58
C VAL A 47 -10.91 -0.41 -7.07
N GLY A 48 -10.39 -0.63 -8.28
CA GLY A 48 -9.48 0.30 -8.96
C GLY A 48 -8.24 0.60 -8.14
N ALA A 49 -7.59 -0.43 -7.60
CA ALA A 49 -6.31 -0.29 -6.94
C ALA A 49 -5.27 0.29 -7.89
N ARG A 50 -4.37 1.12 -7.35
CA ARG A 50 -3.41 1.89 -8.15
C ARG A 50 -2.02 1.67 -7.60
N ALA A 51 -1.10 1.33 -8.49
CA ALA A 51 0.32 1.35 -8.22
C ALA A 51 0.86 2.71 -8.67
N GLU A 52 1.45 3.46 -7.76
CA GLU A 52 1.97 4.80 -8.01
C GLU A 52 3.46 4.83 -7.62
N LEU A 53 4.30 5.46 -8.42
CA LEU A 53 5.67 5.78 -8.01
C LEU A 53 5.66 7.16 -7.37
N ARG A 54 5.94 7.24 -6.07
CA ARG A 54 5.96 8.52 -5.34
C ARG A 54 7.40 8.86 -4.97
N ASP A 55 7.86 10.01 -5.47
CA ASP A 55 9.18 10.56 -5.13
C ASP A 55 9.12 11.20 -3.74
N ILE A 56 9.15 10.36 -2.70
CA ILE A 56 9.25 10.80 -1.31
C ILE A 56 10.74 10.94 -1.03
N PHE A 57 11.36 11.96 -1.65
CA PHE A 57 12.72 12.40 -1.41
C PHE A 57 13.82 11.43 -1.91
N VAL A 58 13.99 11.33 -3.24
CA VAL A 58 15.18 10.78 -3.92
C VAL A 58 15.34 9.26 -3.75
N GLY A 59 14.55 8.52 -4.53
CA GLY A 59 14.77 7.09 -4.76
C GLY A 59 13.47 6.29 -4.89
N ASP A 60 12.75 6.50 -5.99
CA ASP A 60 11.87 5.54 -6.68
C ASP A 60 11.15 4.50 -5.78
N ILE A 61 10.28 4.97 -4.88
CA ILE A 61 9.47 4.07 -4.04
C ILE A 61 8.15 3.81 -4.74
N VAL A 62 7.89 2.53 -5.03
CA VAL A 62 6.55 2.09 -5.45
C VAL A 62 5.63 2.10 -4.23
N VAL A 63 4.52 2.83 -4.34
CA VAL A 63 3.43 2.88 -3.37
C VAL A 63 2.21 2.24 -4.00
N LEU A 64 1.68 1.20 -3.37
CA LEU A 64 0.42 0.59 -3.77
C LEU A 64 -0.71 1.21 -2.94
N MET A 65 -1.69 1.83 -3.62
CA MET A 65 -2.91 2.36 -3.03
C MET A 65 -4.08 1.40 -3.30
N LEU A 66 -4.61 0.83 -2.23
CA LEU A 66 -5.84 0.04 -2.23
C LEU A 66 -7.03 0.95 -1.90
N ARG A 67 -8.07 0.93 -2.74
CA ARG A 67 -9.32 1.67 -2.53
C ARG A 67 -10.48 0.70 -2.42
N PHE A 68 -11.27 0.88 -1.38
CA PHE A 68 -12.44 0.06 -1.07
C PHE A 68 -13.74 0.85 -1.33
N ASP A 69 -14.83 0.13 -1.53
CA ASP A 69 -16.17 0.67 -1.85
C ASP A 69 -16.72 1.60 -0.76
N ASP A 70 -16.42 1.29 0.50
CA ASP A 70 -16.76 2.10 1.67
C ASP A 70 -15.96 3.42 1.80
N GLY A 71 -15.11 3.72 0.80
CA GLY A 71 -14.29 4.92 0.73
C GLY A 71 -12.94 4.80 1.45
N THR A 72 -12.67 3.68 2.13
CA THR A 72 -11.38 3.46 2.80
C THR A 72 -10.25 3.37 1.78
N ARG A 73 -9.12 4.02 2.11
CA ARG A 73 -7.89 3.95 1.32
C ARG A 73 -6.76 3.44 2.22
N VAL A 74 -5.99 2.50 1.70
CA VAL A 74 -4.84 1.95 2.41
C VAL A 74 -3.64 2.00 1.46
N GLU A 75 -2.59 2.70 1.87
CA GLU A 75 -1.35 2.80 1.10
C GLU A 75 -0.29 1.87 1.71
N PHE A 76 0.50 1.23 0.86
CA PHE A 76 1.66 0.40 1.23
C PHE A 76 2.85 0.84 0.39
N GLY A 77 3.91 1.31 1.04
CA GLY A 77 5.19 1.53 0.38
C GLY A 77 5.94 0.20 0.20
N GLN A 78 6.83 0.13 -0.78
CA GLN A 78 7.71 -1.02 -0.98
C GLN A 78 8.60 -1.34 0.25
N ASP A 79 8.86 -0.34 1.08
CA ASP A 79 9.58 -0.46 2.35
C ASP A 79 8.70 -0.93 3.52
N ASP A 80 7.38 -1.05 3.35
CA ASP A 80 6.49 -1.54 4.38
C ASP A 80 6.80 -3.03 4.66
N PRO A 81 6.96 -3.45 5.93
CA PRO A 81 7.23 -4.84 6.27
C PRO A 81 6.14 -5.81 5.76
N ASN A 82 4.94 -5.31 5.49
CA ASN A 82 3.85 -6.09 4.93
C ASN A 82 3.85 -6.17 3.40
N TRP A 83 4.77 -5.49 2.70
CA TRP A 83 4.77 -5.39 1.23
C TRP A 83 4.70 -6.77 0.54
N TRP A 84 5.59 -7.68 0.90
CA TRP A 84 5.63 -9.01 0.28
C TRP A 84 4.40 -9.84 0.60
N ALA A 85 3.90 -9.78 1.84
CA ALA A 85 2.68 -10.46 2.24
C ALA A 85 1.46 -9.92 1.46
N LEU A 86 1.41 -8.61 1.22
CA LEU A 86 0.39 -7.98 0.41
C LEU A 86 0.42 -8.48 -1.03
N MET A 87 1.59 -8.50 -1.68
CA MET A 87 1.72 -9.01 -3.05
C MET A 87 1.28 -10.47 -3.14
N GLU A 88 1.74 -11.32 -2.22
CA GLU A 88 1.38 -12.74 -2.19
C GLU A 88 -0.12 -12.95 -1.89
N GLY A 89 -0.73 -12.08 -1.07
CA GLY A 89 -2.17 -12.09 -0.80
C GLY A 89 -2.99 -11.68 -2.02
N LEU A 90 -2.56 -10.63 -2.74
CA LEU A 90 -3.21 -10.20 -3.98
C LEU A 90 -3.11 -11.26 -5.07
N ASP A 91 -1.93 -11.86 -5.26
CA ASP A 91 -1.73 -12.95 -6.24
C ASP A 91 -2.60 -14.16 -5.92
N ARG A 92 -2.67 -14.57 -4.65
CA ARG A 92 -3.50 -15.69 -4.20
C ARG A 92 -5.00 -15.41 -4.26
N SER A 93 -5.41 -14.14 -4.19
CA SER A 93 -6.83 -13.78 -4.26
C SER A 93 -7.47 -14.14 -5.61
N GLY A 94 -6.67 -14.21 -6.68
CA GLY A 94 -7.14 -14.41 -8.04
C GLY A 94 -7.98 -13.23 -8.58
N ARG A 95 -7.96 -12.08 -7.90
CA ARG A 95 -8.77 -10.89 -8.22
C ARG A 95 -8.02 -9.78 -8.94
N ILE A 96 -6.74 -9.97 -9.19
CA ILE A 96 -5.94 -9.05 -9.99
C ILE A 96 -5.80 -9.60 -11.41
N ALA A 97 -5.91 -8.75 -12.43
CA ALA A 97 -5.91 -9.14 -13.84
C ALA A 97 -4.65 -9.92 -14.28
N ARG A 98 -3.52 -9.64 -13.63
CA ARG A 98 -2.26 -10.33 -13.86
C ARG A 98 -1.39 -10.32 -12.59
N PRO A 99 -0.52 -11.32 -12.40
CA PRO A 99 0.32 -11.45 -11.21
C PRO A 99 1.17 -10.21 -10.90
N SER A 100 1.44 -10.00 -9.62
CA SER A 100 2.25 -8.90 -9.10
C SER A 100 3.61 -8.78 -9.74
N ALA A 101 4.26 -9.91 -10.06
CA ALA A 101 5.57 -9.95 -10.71
C ALA A 101 5.59 -9.36 -12.13
N GLU A 102 4.44 -9.32 -12.81
CA GLU A 102 4.35 -8.87 -14.21
C GLU A 102 4.17 -7.35 -14.33
N TRP A 103 3.32 -6.75 -13.49
CA TRP A 103 3.04 -5.31 -13.56
C TRP A 103 4.00 -4.46 -12.73
N GLN A 104 4.62 -5.01 -11.68
CA GLN A 104 5.57 -4.26 -10.83
C GLN A 104 6.75 -3.65 -11.62
N PRO A 105 7.42 -4.40 -12.53
CA PRO A 105 8.50 -3.83 -13.33
C PRO A 105 8.06 -2.66 -14.21
N GLU A 106 6.83 -2.72 -14.74
CA GLU A 106 6.27 -1.66 -15.57
C GLU A 106 6.03 -0.38 -14.77
N VAL A 107 5.53 -0.50 -13.53
CA VAL A 107 5.33 0.64 -12.62
C VAL A 107 6.66 1.27 -12.22
N ILE A 108 7.67 0.44 -11.93
CA ILE A 108 9.02 0.92 -11.61
C ILE A 108 9.62 1.66 -12.81
N ALA A 109 9.47 1.12 -14.01
CA ALA A 109 10.01 1.71 -15.23
C ALA A 109 9.28 3.00 -15.66
N ALA A 110 7.99 3.15 -15.34
CA ALA A 110 7.17 4.29 -15.74
C ALA A 110 7.47 5.59 -14.96
N SER A 111 8.30 5.52 -13.90
CA SER A 111 8.86 6.67 -13.17
C SER A 111 7.98 7.93 -13.14
N GLY A 112 6.92 7.92 -12.33
CA GLY A 112 6.06 9.08 -12.09
C GLY A 112 4.64 8.96 -12.66
N ASP A 113 4.37 7.98 -13.52
CA ASP A 113 3.01 7.66 -13.96
C ASP A 113 2.33 6.67 -13.01
N SER A 114 1.11 7.00 -12.57
CA SER A 114 0.24 6.07 -11.84
C SER A 114 -0.31 5.01 -12.80
N ALA A 115 -0.03 3.74 -12.55
CA ALA A 115 -0.68 2.63 -13.24
C ALA A 115 -1.84 2.09 -12.40
N ALA A 116 -3.02 1.95 -13.00
CA ALA A 116 -4.09 1.18 -12.37
C ALA A 116 -3.75 -0.31 -12.51
N ILE A 117 -3.90 -1.06 -11.42
CA ILE A 117 -3.96 -2.52 -11.52
C ILE A 117 -5.43 -2.89 -11.73
N ASP A 118 -5.73 -3.50 -12.88
CA ASP A 118 -7.07 -3.96 -13.18
C ASP A 118 -7.44 -5.14 -12.28
N LEU A 119 -8.67 -5.12 -11.78
CA LEU A 119 -9.21 -6.14 -10.88
C LEU A 119 -10.34 -6.89 -11.60
N MET A 120 -10.37 -8.21 -11.42
CA MET A 120 -11.29 -9.16 -12.10
C MET A 120 -12.50 -9.55 -11.24
#